data_AF-A0A1W9SN48-F1
#
_entry.id   AF-A0A1W9SN48-F1
#
_cell.length_a   1.000
_cell.length_b   1.000
_cell.length_c   1.000
_cell.angle_alpha   90.00
_cell.angle_beta   90.00
_cell.angle_gamma   90.00
#
_symmetry.space_group_name_H-M   'P 1'
#
loop_
_entity.id
_entity.type
_entity.pdbx_description
1 polymer ?
#
loop_
_entity_poly.entity_id
_entity_poly.type
_entity_poly.pdbx_seq_one_letter_code
_entity_poly.pdbx_strand_id
1 'polypeptide(L)'
;MLSDEINYEKQNLWLIDERLSYHRYLASDKTFKSIPLTSSKSLDKPDLLIFSDSFVFVNEDAPYNSFIIVEFKRPGRDDYSTKTDKKNPIDQVISYIRTIRENKIKDRRGIFIQITNKNTPFYAYIICDYNKKLGEILSDKDFKKTPDGIGYFKYHESYNAYIEVITYDKLLKDAKNRNRILFEKLGLP
;
A
#
# COMPACT_ATOMS: atom_id res chain seq x y z
N MET A 1 9.30 -1.64 -12.06
CA MET A 1 8.94 -0.85 -13.26
C MET A 1 8.35 0.48 -12.85
N LEU A 2 8.27 1.46 -13.75
CA LEU A 2 7.60 2.75 -13.53
C LEU A 2 6.28 2.83 -14.31
N SER A 3 5.34 3.68 -13.86
CA SER A 3 4.04 3.88 -14.54
C SER A 3 4.18 4.24 -16.03
N ASP A 4 5.23 4.99 -16.40
CA ASP A 4 5.47 5.40 -17.79
C ASP A 4 5.88 4.22 -18.70
N GLU A 5 6.13 3.04 -18.14
CA GLU A 5 6.55 1.81 -18.83
C GLU A 5 5.38 0.80 -19.02
N ILE A 6 4.19 1.03 -18.43
CA ILE A 6 3.08 0.07 -18.43
C ILE A 6 1.73 0.78 -18.68
N ASN A 7 0.95 0.28 -19.64
CA ASN A 7 -0.41 0.74 -19.87
C ASN A 7 -1.30 0.47 -18.64
N TYR A 8 -2.02 1.49 -18.17
CA TYR A 8 -2.94 1.47 -17.02
C TYR A 8 -3.84 0.22 -16.98
N GLU A 9 -4.33 -0.21 -18.14
CA GLU A 9 -5.23 -1.37 -18.28
C GLU A 9 -4.58 -2.73 -18.00
N LYS A 10 -3.25 -2.81 -17.93
CA LYS A 10 -2.52 -4.07 -17.73
C LYS A 10 -2.24 -4.40 -16.27
N GLN A 11 -2.62 -3.54 -15.33
CA GLN A 11 -2.37 -3.78 -13.92
C GLN A 11 -3.69 -4.16 -13.20
N ASN A 12 -3.81 -5.42 -12.80
CA ASN A 12 -4.94 -5.91 -11.99
C ASN A 12 -4.90 -5.41 -10.53
N LEU A 13 -4.45 -4.16 -10.28
CA LEU A 13 -4.34 -3.60 -8.93
C LEU A 13 -5.70 -3.33 -8.30
N TRP A 14 -6.74 -3.18 -9.11
CA TRP A 14 -8.13 -3.10 -8.66
C TRP A 14 -8.53 -4.31 -7.78
N LEU A 15 -7.86 -5.47 -7.94
CA LEU A 15 -8.03 -6.64 -7.09
C LEU A 15 -7.79 -6.33 -5.60
N ILE A 16 -6.84 -5.42 -5.32
CA ILE A 16 -6.48 -5.01 -3.96
C ILE A 16 -7.40 -3.87 -3.53
N ASP A 17 -7.43 -2.79 -4.30
CA ASP A 17 -8.25 -1.61 -4.03
C ASP A 17 -8.52 -0.82 -5.33
N GLU A 18 -9.76 -0.42 -5.56
CA GLU A 18 -10.18 0.33 -6.76
C GLU A 18 -9.42 1.66 -6.93
N ARG A 19 -8.97 2.27 -5.83
CA ARG A 19 -8.18 3.50 -5.84
C ARG A 19 -6.79 3.30 -6.45
N LEU A 20 -6.29 2.07 -6.50
CA LEU A 20 -5.01 1.76 -7.12
C LEU A 20 -5.04 1.85 -8.63
N SER A 21 -6.23 1.70 -9.22
CA SER A 21 -6.42 1.94 -10.65
C SER A 21 -5.98 3.38 -10.93
N TYR A 22 -6.54 4.40 -10.25
CA TYR A 22 -6.24 5.81 -10.49
C TYR A 22 -5.04 6.32 -9.69
N HIS A 23 -3.86 6.29 -10.32
CA HIS A 23 -2.63 6.84 -9.74
C HIS A 23 -1.89 7.76 -10.71
N ARG A 24 -1.15 8.72 -10.14
CA ARG A 24 -0.29 9.62 -10.90
C ARG A 24 1.05 8.99 -11.21
N TYR A 25 1.58 8.25 -10.24
CA TYR A 25 2.86 7.59 -10.39
C TYR A 25 2.88 6.30 -9.58
N LEU A 26 3.49 5.27 -10.17
CA LEU A 26 3.70 3.98 -9.55
C LEU A 26 5.16 3.58 -9.73
N ALA A 27 5.78 3.16 -8.62
CA ALA A 27 7.08 2.52 -8.59
C ALA A 27 6.91 1.08 -8.08
N SER A 28 7.26 0.12 -8.92
CA SER A 28 7.28 -1.30 -8.58
C SER A 28 8.71 -1.80 -8.46
N ASP A 29 9.04 -2.48 -7.36
CA ASP A 29 10.36 -3.08 -7.13
C ASP A 29 11.52 -2.08 -7.31
N LYS A 30 11.33 -0.84 -6.85
CA LYS A 30 12.34 0.23 -6.93
C LYS A 30 12.80 0.62 -5.55
N THR A 31 14.11 0.80 -5.38
CA THR A 31 14.64 1.38 -4.14
C THR A 31 14.22 2.83 -4.06
N PHE A 32 14.00 3.36 -2.87
CA PHE A 32 13.68 4.79 -2.71
C PHE A 32 14.69 5.70 -3.41
N LYS A 33 15.99 5.36 -3.35
CA LYS A 33 17.07 6.06 -4.07
C LYS A 33 16.85 6.15 -5.59
N SER A 34 16.24 5.12 -6.18
CA SER A 34 15.97 5.05 -7.62
C SER A 34 14.64 5.71 -8.04
N ILE A 35 13.81 6.12 -7.09
CA ILE A 35 12.51 6.75 -7.38
C ILE A 35 12.74 8.26 -7.58
N PRO A 36 12.53 8.81 -8.80
CA PRO A 36 12.82 10.20 -9.12
C PRO A 36 11.94 11.22 -8.40
N LEU A 37 10.83 10.77 -7.78
CA LEU A 37 9.88 11.61 -7.05
C LEU A 37 10.25 11.83 -5.58
N THR A 38 11.27 11.15 -5.04
CA THR A 38 11.72 11.34 -3.65
C THR A 38 13.19 11.72 -3.61
N SER A 39 13.58 12.53 -2.62
CA SER A 39 14.97 12.87 -2.36
C SER A 39 15.71 11.78 -1.57
N SER A 40 15.01 10.74 -1.13
CA SER A 40 15.55 9.68 -0.28
C SER A 40 16.75 8.99 -0.92
N LYS A 41 17.72 8.64 -0.08
CA LYS A 41 18.89 7.82 -0.46
C LYS A 41 18.78 6.38 0.04
N SER A 42 17.65 6.03 0.68
CA SER A 42 17.42 4.67 1.19
C SER A 42 17.48 3.63 0.08
N LEU A 43 18.08 2.49 0.38
CA LEU A 43 18.12 1.32 -0.50
C LEU A 43 16.94 0.37 -0.24
N ASP A 44 16.06 0.72 0.70
CA ASP A 44 14.82 -0.02 0.91
C ASP A 44 13.95 0.04 -0.33
N LYS A 45 13.28 -1.08 -0.59
CA LYS A 45 12.61 -1.38 -1.86
C LYS A 45 11.19 -1.90 -1.57
N PRO A 46 10.17 -1.03 -1.58
CA PRO A 46 8.77 -1.47 -1.56
C PRO A 46 8.43 -2.28 -2.81
N ASP A 47 7.53 -3.25 -2.69
CA ASP A 47 7.05 -4.00 -3.87
C ASP A 47 6.23 -3.11 -4.79
N LEU A 48 5.29 -2.33 -4.24
CA LEU A 48 4.64 -1.21 -4.92
C LEU A 48 4.59 0.02 -4.01
N LEU A 49 4.95 1.17 -4.59
CA LEU A 49 4.73 2.50 -4.02
C LEU A 49 4.00 3.37 -5.03
N ILE A 50 2.89 3.95 -4.59
CA ILE A 50 1.96 4.67 -5.45
C ILE A 50 1.70 6.05 -4.86
N PHE A 51 1.82 7.05 -5.71
CA PHE A 51 1.56 8.45 -5.42
C PHE A 51 0.18 8.77 -6.04
N SER A 52 -0.82 8.93 -5.17
CA SER A 52 -2.22 9.07 -5.60
C SER A 52 -2.70 10.52 -5.48
N ASP A 53 -3.29 11.00 -6.58
CA ASP A 53 -4.03 12.25 -6.65
C ASP A 53 -5.52 11.89 -6.52
N SER A 54 -6.13 12.15 -5.35
CA SER A 54 -7.57 11.98 -5.21
C SER A 54 -8.27 13.17 -5.88
N PHE A 55 -9.18 12.90 -6.82
CA PHE A 55 -9.96 13.92 -7.54
C PHE A 55 -10.89 14.76 -6.63
N VAL A 56 -11.14 14.31 -5.39
CA VAL A 56 -12.25 14.83 -4.55
C VAL A 56 -11.83 15.98 -3.63
N PHE A 57 -10.53 16.17 -3.35
CA PHE A 57 -10.05 17.24 -2.49
C PHE A 57 -8.89 17.97 -3.14
N VAL A 58 -9.20 19.01 -3.91
CA VAL A 58 -8.20 19.93 -4.45
C VAL A 58 -7.91 20.96 -3.35
N ASN A 59 -6.97 20.65 -2.46
CA ASN A 59 -6.13 21.70 -1.90
C ASN A 59 -5.00 21.89 -2.91
N GLU A 60 -4.96 23.04 -3.57
CA GLU A 60 -4.00 23.34 -4.65
C GLU A 60 -2.53 23.27 -4.19
N ASP A 61 -2.28 23.29 -2.87
CA ASP A 61 -0.95 23.34 -2.27
C ASP A 61 -0.33 21.97 -1.93
N ALA A 62 -1.09 20.87 -1.95
CA ALA A 62 -0.55 19.54 -1.63
C ALA A 62 -0.06 18.82 -2.90
N PRO A 63 1.19 18.33 -2.97
CA PRO A 63 1.75 17.70 -4.17
C PRO A 63 1.07 16.38 -4.53
N TYR A 64 0.65 15.61 -3.52
CA TYR A 64 -0.11 14.36 -3.60
C TYR A 64 -1.09 14.29 -2.43
N ASN A 65 -2.26 13.68 -2.66
CA ASN A 65 -3.33 13.60 -1.67
C ASN A 65 -3.24 12.35 -0.80
N SER A 66 -2.54 11.30 -1.24
CA SER A 66 -2.24 10.13 -0.42
C SER A 66 -1.10 9.32 -1.02
N PHE A 67 -0.52 8.43 -0.19
CA PHE A 67 0.43 7.42 -0.65
C PHE A 67 -0.15 6.03 -0.40
N ILE A 68 0.10 5.13 -1.33
CA ILE A 68 -0.32 3.74 -1.21
C ILE A 68 0.90 2.84 -1.32
N ILE A 69 1.06 1.94 -0.35
CA ILE A 69 2.14 0.95 -0.28
C ILE A 69 1.49 -0.43 -0.39
N VAL A 70 2.05 -1.28 -1.25
CA VAL A 70 1.68 -2.69 -1.31
C VAL A 70 2.93 -3.52 -1.05
N GLU A 71 2.83 -4.45 -0.13
CA GLU A 71 3.89 -5.37 0.27
C GLU A 71 3.39 -6.81 0.19
N PHE A 72 4.03 -7.63 -0.65
CA PHE A 72 3.72 -9.04 -0.84
C PHE A 72 4.70 -9.90 -0.03
N LYS A 73 4.16 -10.87 0.70
CA LYS A 73 4.99 -11.93 1.29
C LYS A 73 4.77 -13.23 0.55
N ARG A 74 5.88 -13.94 0.29
CA ARG A 74 5.85 -15.26 -0.35
C ARG A 74 4.74 -16.14 0.27
N PRO A 75 3.87 -16.76 -0.54
CA PRO A 75 2.91 -17.75 -0.05
C PRO A 75 3.60 -18.82 0.80
N GLY A 76 2.94 -19.25 1.87
CA GLY A 76 3.47 -20.22 2.82
C GLY A 76 4.63 -19.72 3.69
N ARG A 77 4.92 -18.41 3.71
CA ARG A 77 5.94 -17.84 4.61
C ARG A 77 5.53 -18.04 6.08
N ASP A 78 6.44 -18.59 6.89
CA ASP A 78 6.22 -18.98 8.29
C ASP A 78 7.29 -18.47 9.27
N ASP A 79 8.24 -17.67 8.77
CA ASP A 79 9.42 -17.23 9.50
C ASP A 79 9.30 -15.79 10.06
N TYR A 80 8.07 -15.28 10.20
CA TYR A 80 7.80 -13.95 10.74
C TYR A 80 8.40 -13.76 12.14
N SER A 81 8.93 -12.56 12.39
CA SER A 81 9.60 -12.21 13.64
C SER A 81 9.70 -10.70 13.81
N THR A 82 9.61 -10.22 15.06
CA THR A 82 9.85 -8.83 15.46
C THR A 82 11.32 -8.46 15.58
N LYS A 83 12.25 -9.39 15.33
CA LYS A 83 13.70 -9.15 15.45
C LYS A 83 14.25 -8.18 14.40
N THR A 84 13.65 -8.14 13.21
CA THR A 84 14.04 -7.24 12.12
C THR A 84 12.82 -6.83 11.31
N ASP A 85 12.83 -5.60 10.79
CA ASP A 85 11.73 -5.07 10.00
C ASP A 85 11.39 -5.97 8.79
N LYS A 86 12.39 -6.53 8.09
CA LYS A 86 12.15 -7.44 6.95
C LYS A 86 11.41 -8.74 7.32
N LYS A 87 11.47 -9.13 8.60
CA LYS A 87 10.74 -10.30 9.14
C LYS A 87 9.39 -9.93 9.73
N ASN A 88 9.09 -8.65 9.89
CA ASN A 88 7.78 -8.17 10.29
C ASN A 88 7.18 -7.27 9.20
N PRO A 89 6.23 -7.78 8.39
CA PRO A 89 5.64 -6.98 7.30
C PRO A 89 5.07 -5.63 7.76
N ILE A 90 4.60 -5.53 9.01
CA ILE A 90 4.03 -4.31 9.56
C ILE A 90 5.14 -3.28 9.80
N ASP A 91 6.24 -3.69 10.43
CA ASP A 91 7.37 -2.78 10.72
C ASP A 91 8.05 -2.34 9.42
N GLN A 92 8.14 -3.22 8.42
CA GLN A 92 8.65 -2.90 7.09
C GLN A 92 7.83 -1.78 6.41
N VAL A 93 6.51 -1.90 6.38
CA VAL A 93 5.62 -0.87 5.84
C VAL A 93 5.73 0.45 6.62
N ILE A 94 5.79 0.38 7.96
CA ILE A 94 5.97 1.58 8.80
C ILE A 94 7.31 2.27 8.50
N SER A 95 8.38 1.50 8.28
CA SER A 95 9.68 2.04 7.87
C SER A 95 9.61 2.77 6.52
N TYR A 96 8.83 2.25 5.57
CA TYR A 96 8.59 2.91 4.28
C TYR A 96 7.83 4.23 4.44
N ILE A 97 6.77 4.24 5.26
CA ILE A 97 6.01 5.46 5.57
C ILE A 97 6.94 6.51 6.20
N ARG A 98 7.78 6.09 7.15
CA ARG A 98 8.76 6.96 7.79
C ARG A 98 9.75 7.54 6.78
N THR A 99 10.30 6.68 5.92
CA THR A 99 11.22 7.10 4.85
C THR A 99 10.58 8.16 3.95
N ILE A 100 9.31 7.99 3.58
CA ILE A 100 8.59 8.97 2.74
C ILE A 100 8.39 10.29 3.51
N ARG A 101 7.94 10.24 4.76
CA ARG A 101 7.68 11.44 5.60
C ARG A 101 8.94 12.25 5.89
N GLU A 102 10.07 11.60 6.10
CA GLU A 102 11.34 12.25 6.47
C GLU A 102 12.07 12.86 5.26
N ASN A 103 11.68 12.52 4.04
CA ASN A 103 12.32 12.99 2.81
C ASN A 103 11.43 13.96 2.04
N LYS A 104 12.06 14.71 1.12
CA LYS A 104 11.34 15.61 0.21
C LYS A 104 10.75 14.80 -0.95
N ILE A 105 9.63 15.27 -1.46
CA ILE A 105 8.96 14.71 -2.63
C ILE A 105 8.81 15.77 -3.73
N LYS A 106 8.86 15.36 -4.99
CA LYS A 106 8.61 16.28 -6.11
C LYS A 106 7.13 16.59 -6.21
N ASP A 107 6.80 17.87 -6.27
CA ASP A 107 5.47 18.36 -6.58
C ASP A 107 5.12 18.25 -8.08
N ARG A 108 3.98 18.81 -8.46
CA ARG A 108 3.51 18.80 -9.84
C ARG A 108 4.42 19.55 -10.82
N ARG A 109 5.23 20.48 -10.30
CA ARG A 109 6.18 21.31 -11.06
C ARG A 109 7.59 20.68 -11.07
N GLY A 110 7.76 19.51 -10.46
CA GLY A 110 9.03 18.80 -10.37
C GLY A 110 9.95 19.32 -9.27
N ILE A 111 9.47 20.22 -8.40
CA ILE A 111 10.24 20.83 -7.32
C ILE A 111 10.14 19.97 -6.07
N PHE A 112 11.27 19.70 -5.43
CA PHE A 112 11.31 19.00 -4.16
C PHE A 112 10.75 19.86 -3.02
N ILE A 113 9.65 19.42 -2.43
CA ILE A 113 9.04 20.03 -1.25
C ILE A 113 9.00 19.04 -0.09
N GLN A 114 9.04 19.56 1.13
CA GLN A 114 8.83 18.73 2.31
C GLN A 114 7.35 18.34 2.38
N ILE A 115 7.05 17.12 2.83
CA ILE A 115 5.69 16.76 3.24
C ILE A 115 5.40 17.52 4.53
N THR A 116 4.94 18.76 4.41
CA THR A 116 4.61 19.64 5.55
C THR A 116 3.28 19.24 6.18
N ASN A 117 2.38 18.68 5.38
CA ASN A 117 1.09 18.22 5.86
C ASN A 117 1.21 16.84 6.54
N LYS A 118 1.29 16.84 7.88
CA LYS A 118 1.24 15.60 8.67
C LYS A 118 -0.05 14.80 8.44
N ASN A 119 -1.09 15.43 7.90
CA ASN A 119 -2.39 14.83 7.60
C ASN A 119 -2.47 14.22 6.20
N THR A 120 -1.39 14.15 5.41
CA THR A 120 -1.40 13.32 4.20
C THR A 120 -1.53 11.84 4.61
N PRO A 121 -2.61 11.13 4.19
CA PRO A 121 -2.85 9.76 4.60
C PRO A 121 -1.97 8.77 3.84
N PHE A 122 -1.62 7.69 4.53
CA PHE A 122 -1.01 6.51 3.95
C PHE A 122 -2.01 5.34 3.97
N TYR A 123 -2.06 4.59 2.88
CA TYR A 123 -2.76 3.30 2.83
C TYR A 123 -1.72 2.23 2.57
N ALA A 124 -1.70 1.19 3.39
CA ALA A 124 -0.76 0.10 3.21
C ALA A 124 -1.46 -1.25 3.21
N TYR A 125 -1.19 -2.04 2.18
CA TYR A 125 -1.73 -3.37 1.99
C TYR A 125 -0.61 -4.38 2.09
N ILE A 126 -0.71 -5.28 3.05
CA ILE A 126 0.20 -6.39 3.22
C ILE A 126 -0.54 -7.63 2.75
N ILE A 127 -0.10 -8.23 1.64
CA ILE A 127 -0.70 -9.45 1.10
C ILE A 127 0.16 -10.64 1.50
N CYS A 128 -0.39 -11.53 2.31
CA CYS A 128 0.34 -12.68 2.82
C CYS A 128 -0.58 -13.79 3.35
N ASP A 129 -0.06 -15.01 3.45
CA ASP A 129 -0.77 -16.08 4.16
C ASP A 129 -0.73 -15.86 5.68
N TYR A 130 -1.84 -16.22 6.32
CA TYR A 130 -1.94 -16.23 7.76
C TYR A 130 -1.18 -17.43 8.34
N ASN A 131 -0.48 -17.19 9.46
CA ASN A 131 0.00 -18.24 10.34
C ASN A 131 -0.01 -17.75 11.80
N LYS A 132 0.24 -18.66 12.74
CA LYS A 132 0.21 -18.39 14.17
C LYS A 132 1.12 -17.23 14.59
N LYS A 133 2.36 -17.19 14.08
CA LYS A 133 3.33 -16.12 14.42
C LYS A 133 2.87 -14.75 13.93
N LEU A 134 2.32 -14.68 12.71
CA LEU A 134 1.75 -13.44 12.20
C LEU A 134 0.56 -13.01 13.05
N GLY A 135 -0.31 -13.94 13.44
CA GLY A 135 -1.45 -13.68 14.32
C GLY A 135 -1.04 -13.12 15.68
N GLU A 136 0.01 -13.66 16.29
CA GLU A 136 0.60 -13.14 17.53
C GLU A 136 1.10 -11.71 17.35
N ILE A 137 1.92 -11.45 16.32
CA ILE A 137 2.42 -10.09 16.01
C ILE A 137 1.27 -9.09 15.79
N LEU A 138 0.22 -9.50 15.08
CA LEU A 138 -0.93 -8.65 14.81
C LEU A 138 -1.71 -8.34 16.08
N SER A 139 -1.90 -9.32 16.95
CA SER A 139 -2.54 -9.15 18.25
C SER A 139 -1.75 -8.21 19.16
N ASP A 140 -0.43 -8.43 19.26
CA ASP A 140 0.47 -7.59 20.08
C ASP A 140 0.55 -6.13 19.59
N LYS A 141 0.21 -5.91 18.32
CA LYS A 141 0.14 -4.59 17.70
C LYS A 141 -1.29 -4.06 17.59
N ASP A 142 -2.27 -4.62 18.30
CA ASP A 142 -3.68 -4.19 18.33
C ASP A 142 -4.38 -4.13 16.96
N PHE A 143 -4.01 -5.01 16.03
CA PHE A 143 -4.75 -5.14 14.78
C PHE A 143 -6.12 -5.80 15.03
N LYS A 144 -7.15 -5.26 14.40
CA LYS A 144 -8.52 -5.78 14.48
C LYS A 144 -8.77 -6.72 13.32
N LYS A 145 -9.45 -7.84 13.57
CA LYS A 145 -9.92 -8.72 12.48
C LYS A 145 -10.97 -8.01 11.64
N THR A 146 -10.96 -8.25 10.34
CA THR A 146 -12.06 -7.86 9.45
C THR A 146 -13.32 -8.68 9.77
N PRO A 147 -14.52 -8.20 9.43
CA PRO A 147 -15.78 -8.90 9.75
C PRO A 147 -15.89 -10.33 9.19
N ASP A 148 -15.25 -10.60 8.07
CA ASP A 148 -15.19 -11.94 7.45
C ASP A 148 -14.17 -12.87 8.13
N GLY A 149 -13.42 -12.38 9.11
CA GLY A 149 -12.47 -13.14 9.93
C GLY A 149 -11.17 -13.56 9.24
N ILE A 150 -10.98 -13.20 7.96
CA ILE A 150 -9.87 -13.67 7.11
C ILE A 150 -8.91 -12.53 6.69
N GLY A 151 -8.95 -11.41 7.41
CA GLY A 151 -8.06 -10.26 7.26
C GLY A 151 -7.94 -9.50 8.57
N TYR A 152 -7.04 -8.52 8.59
CA TYR A 152 -6.78 -7.67 9.75
C TYR A 152 -6.54 -6.22 9.32
N PHE A 153 -6.90 -5.26 10.15
CA PHE A 153 -6.62 -3.85 9.87
C PHE A 153 -6.30 -3.07 11.14
N LYS A 154 -5.55 -1.98 10.98
CA LYS A 154 -5.29 -0.99 12.02
C LYS A 154 -5.15 0.38 11.39
N TYR A 155 -5.74 1.37 12.05
CA TYR A 155 -5.40 2.77 11.80
C TYR A 155 -4.30 3.20 12.78
N HIS A 156 -3.16 3.64 12.26
CA HIS A 156 -2.01 4.12 13.01
C HIS A 156 -2.01 5.65 13.05
N GLU A 157 -2.51 6.22 14.13
CA GLU A 157 -2.74 7.66 14.28
C GLU A 157 -1.49 8.50 14.05
N SER A 158 -0.36 8.14 14.67
CA SER A 158 0.89 8.91 14.57
C SER A 158 1.45 9.03 13.14
N TYR A 159 1.15 8.04 12.29
CA TYR A 159 1.57 8.03 10.89
C TYR A 159 0.43 8.40 9.93
N ASN A 160 -0.77 8.69 10.45
CA ASN A 160 -2.00 8.89 9.67
C ASN A 160 -2.14 7.80 8.60
N ALA A 161 -2.02 6.55 9.02
CA ALA A 161 -1.88 5.42 8.12
C ALA A 161 -2.94 4.36 8.39
N TYR A 162 -3.69 3.97 7.35
CA TYR A 162 -4.49 2.76 7.37
C TYR A 162 -3.63 1.60 6.88
N ILE A 163 -3.48 0.56 7.70
CA ILE A 163 -2.71 -0.65 7.36
C ILE A 163 -3.67 -1.84 7.39
N GLU A 164 -3.73 -2.58 6.29
CA GLU A 164 -4.54 -3.78 6.17
C GLU A 164 -3.67 -4.97 5.77
N VAL A 165 -3.87 -6.08 6.48
CA VAL A 165 -3.30 -7.39 6.16
C VAL A 165 -4.39 -8.23 5.51
N ILE A 166 -4.18 -8.56 4.24
CA ILE A 166 -5.14 -9.27 3.39
C ILE A 166 -4.55 -10.64 3.08
N THR A 167 -5.28 -11.70 3.40
CA THR A 167 -4.87 -13.05 2.98
C THR A 167 -5.04 -13.25 1.48
N TYR A 168 -4.22 -14.09 0.86
CA TYR A 168 -4.39 -14.41 -0.56
C TYR A 168 -5.79 -14.95 -0.88
N ASP A 169 -6.34 -15.77 0.03
CA ASP A 169 -7.71 -16.28 -0.07
C ASP A 169 -8.75 -15.15 -0.02
N LYS A 170 -8.59 -14.20 0.91
CA LYS A 170 -9.46 -13.02 1.00
C LYS A 170 -9.38 -12.18 -0.28
N LEU A 171 -8.17 -11.92 -0.78
CA LEU A 171 -7.96 -11.15 -2.00
C LEU A 171 -8.71 -11.76 -3.19
N LEU A 172 -8.57 -13.08 -3.39
CA LEU A 172 -9.26 -13.79 -4.47
C LEU A 172 -10.79 -13.79 -4.27
N LYS A 173 -11.26 -14.01 -3.04
CA LYS A 173 -12.68 -14.00 -2.71
C LYS A 173 -13.31 -12.63 -2.96
N ASP A 174 -12.66 -11.56 -2.50
CA ASP A 174 -13.15 -10.20 -2.64
C ASP A 174 -13.16 -9.76 -4.10
N ALA A 175 -12.13 -10.10 -4.87
CA ALA A 175 -12.07 -9.86 -6.31
C ALA A 175 -13.22 -10.52 -7.09
N LYS A 176 -13.54 -11.79 -6.76
CA LYS A 176 -14.67 -12.51 -7.36
C LYS A 176 -16.01 -11.86 -6.99
N ASN A 177 -16.19 -11.52 -5.72
CA ASN A 177 -17.43 -10.93 -5.23
C ASN A 177 -17.71 -9.54 -5.82
N ARG A 178 -16.68 -8.68 -5.98
CA ARG A 178 -16.83 -7.32 -6.52
C ARG A 178 -17.34 -7.30 -7.97
N ASN A 179 -16.94 -8.28 -8.79
CA ASN A 179 -17.40 -8.35 -10.18
C ASN A 179 -18.67 -9.17 -10.37
N ARG A 180 -19.11 -9.93 -9.37
CA ARG A 180 -20.26 -10.83 -9.52
C ARG A 180 -21.53 -10.08 -9.95
N ILE A 181 -21.81 -8.91 -9.35
CA ILE A 181 -22.98 -8.10 -9.70
C ILE A 181 -22.88 -7.53 -11.12
N LEU A 182 -21.66 -7.21 -11.58
CA LEU A 182 -21.44 -6.73 -12.95
C LEU A 182 -21.65 -7.85 -13.97
N PHE A 183 -21.10 -9.05 -13.72
CA PHE A 183 -21.30 -10.22 -14.58
C PHE A 183 -22.78 -10.67 -14.62
N GLU A 184 -23.46 -10.70 -13.46
CA GLU A 184 -24.89 -10.99 -13.35
C GLU A 184 -25.73 -9.99 -14.16
N LYS A 185 -25.39 -8.70 -14.15
CA LYS A 185 -26.09 -7.67 -14.95
C LYS A 185 -25.77 -7.73 -16.44
N LEU A 186 -24.62 -8.25 -16.84
CA LEU A 186 -24.18 -8.40 -18.23
C LEU A 186 -24.57 -9.74 -18.85
N GLY A 187 -25.20 -10.65 -18.09
CA GLY A 187 -25.60 -11.98 -18.58
C GLY A 187 -24.41 -12.90 -18.91
N LEU A 188 -23.24 -12.62 -18.33
CA LEU A 188 -22.04 -13.43 -18.49
C LEU A 188 -21.89 -14.35 -17.26
N PRO A 189 -21.55 -15.64 -17.45
CA PRO A 189 -21.40 -16.59 -16.34
C PRO A 189 -20.26 -16.24 -15.39
#